data_AF-A0A061P6D4-F1
#
_entry.id   AF-A0A061P6D4-F1
#
_cell.length_a   1.000
_cell.length_b   1.000
_cell.length_c   1.000
_cell.angle_alpha   90.00
_cell.angle_beta   90.00
_cell.angle_gamma   90.00
#
_symmetry.space_group_name_H-M   'P 1'
#
loop_
_entity.id
_entity.type
_entity.pdbx_description
1 polymer ?
#
loop_
_entity_poly.entity_id
_entity_poly.type
_entity_poly.pdbx_seq_one_letter_code
_entity_poly.pdbx_strand_id
1 'polypeptide(L)' 'MSEVPERIEEMDKGKTHVFICRSGRRSQNVAKFARENGFERVVNFSGGMLTWDGELKTGEEKRIKETEELYRT' A
#
# COMPACT_ATOMS: atom_id res chain seq x y z
N MET A 1 -6.72 -7.08 -7.77
CA MET A 1 -6.02 -8.33 -7.46
C MET A 1 -5.18 -8.81 -8.65
N SER A 2 -5.24 -8.15 -9.81
CA SER A 2 -4.72 -8.69 -11.07
C SER A 2 -3.21 -8.98 -11.06
N GLU A 3 -2.39 -8.13 -10.44
CA GLU A 3 -0.92 -8.29 -10.46
C GLU A 3 -0.35 -8.92 -9.17
N VAL A 4 -1.08 -8.87 -8.06
CA VAL A 4 -0.55 -9.30 -6.75
C VAL A 4 -0.12 -10.78 -6.74
N PRO A 5 -0.91 -11.73 -7.27
CA PRO A 5 -0.50 -13.13 -7.34
C PRO A 5 0.81 -13.37 -8.09
N GLU A 6 1.06 -12.61 -9.16
CA GLU A 6 2.24 -12.78 -10.00
C GLU A 6 3.51 -12.23 -9.35
N ARG A 7 3.35 -11.24 -8.45
CA ARG A 7 4.47 -10.50 -7.84
C ARG A 7 4.66 -10.75 -6.36
N ILE A 8 3.84 -11.62 -5.75
CA ILE A 8 3.87 -11.84 -4.30
C ILE A 8 5.23 -12.38 -3.81
N GLU A 9 5.92 -13.16 -4.65
CA GLU A 9 7.24 -13.72 -4.35
C GLU A 9 8.37 -12.66 -4.40
N GLU A 10 8.12 -11.48 -4.97
CA GLU A 10 9.09 -10.36 -4.92
C GLU A 10 9.14 -9.71 -3.53
N MET A 11 8.17 -10.01 -2.65
CA MET A 11 8.06 -9.41 -1.33
C MET A 11 8.79 -10.26 -0.26
N ASP A 12 9.47 -9.58 0.67
CA ASP A 12 10.25 -10.21 1.73
C ASP A 12 9.37 -10.85 2.82
N LYS A 13 9.16 -12.17 2.76
CA LYS A 13 8.37 -12.95 3.74
C LYS A 13 8.85 -12.78 5.20
N GLY A 14 10.09 -12.35 5.40
CA GLY A 14 10.69 -12.00 6.69
C GLY A 14 10.33 -10.61 7.21
N LYS A 15 9.33 -9.91 6.66
CA LYS A 15 8.83 -8.62 7.16
C LYS A 15 7.34 -8.63 7.50
N THR A 16 6.95 -7.68 8.35
CA THR A 16 5.54 -7.44 8.65
C THR A 16 4.94 -6.62 7.53
N HIS A 17 3.90 -7.15 6.89
CA HIS A 17 3.21 -6.47 5.82
C HIS A 17 1.86 -5.94 6.30
N VAL A 18 1.67 -4.63 6.16
CA VAL A 18 0.39 -3.97 6.39
C VAL A 18 -0.22 -3.62 5.04
N PHE A 19 -1.31 -4.31 4.68
CA PHE A 19 -2.04 -4.04 3.45
C PHE A 19 -3.13 -3.01 3.70
N ILE A 20 -3.21 -2.02 2.82
CA ILE A 20 -4.21 -0.95 2.84
C ILE A 20 -4.82 -0.74 1.46
N CYS A 21 -6.12 -0.45 1.42
CA CYS A 21 -6.81 0.03 0.24
C CYS A 21 -7.81 1.12 0.66
N ARG A 22 -8.65 1.62 -0.27
CA ARG A 22 -9.64 2.67 0.05
C ARG A 22 -10.51 2.34 1.28
N SER A 23 -11.20 1.19 1.29
CA SER A 23 -12.21 0.85 2.30
C SER A 23 -11.98 -0.49 3.02
N GLY A 24 -10.77 -1.07 2.91
CA GLY A 24 -10.39 -2.32 3.57
C GLY A 24 -10.69 -3.64 2.82
N ARG A 25 -11.71 -3.70 1.95
CA ARG A 25 -12.13 -4.99 1.33
C ARG A 25 -11.08 -5.62 0.40
N ARG A 26 -10.40 -4.80 -0.43
CA ARG A 26 -9.40 -5.31 -1.39
C ARG A 26 -8.11 -5.75 -0.69
N SER A 27 -7.65 -4.95 0.28
CA SER A 27 -6.49 -5.27 1.09
C SER A 27 -6.71 -6.50 1.96
N GLN A 28 -7.94 -6.74 2.42
CA GLN A 28 -8.27 -7.99 3.12
C GLN A 28 -8.08 -9.22 2.24
N ASN A 29 -8.50 -9.16 0.97
CA ASN A 29 -8.30 -10.28 0.03
C ASN A 29 -6.80 -10.53 -0.24
N VAL A 30 -6.02 -9.46 -0.38
CA VAL A 30 -4.56 -9.57 -0.53
C VAL A 30 -3.91 -10.12 0.73
N ALA A 31 -4.33 -9.67 1.92
CA ALA A 31 -3.81 -10.16 3.19
C ALA A 31 -4.08 -11.66 3.37
N LYS A 32 -5.28 -12.12 3.00
CA LYS A 32 -5.63 -13.55 3.00
C LYS A 32 -4.73 -14.33 2.04
N PHE A 33 -4.60 -13.86 0.80
CA PHE A 33 -3.75 -14.48 -0.21
C PHE A 33 -2.28 -14.55 0.24
N ALA A 34 -1.74 -13.48 0.83
CA ALA A 34 -0.37 -13.47 1.35
C ALA A 34 -0.18 -14.49 2.47
N ARG A 35 -1.14 -14.63 3.41
CA ARG A 35 -1.08 -15.66 4.46
C ARG A 35 -1.06 -17.07 3.86
N GLU A 36 -1.87 -17.31 2.83
CA GLU A 36 -1.91 -18.60 2.11
C GLU A 36 -0.59 -18.88 1.36
N ASN A 37 0.19 -17.85 1.00
CA ASN A 37 1.49 -17.96 0.33
C ASN A 37 2.70 -17.87 1.29
N GLY A 38 2.49 -18.18 2.57
CA GLY A 38 3.59 -18.35 3.54
C GLY A 38 4.11 -17.07 4.19
N PHE A 39 3.42 -15.93 4.03
CA PHE A 39 3.73 -14.75 4.83
C PHE A 39 3.22 -14.95 6.25
N GLU A 40 4.09 -14.86 7.25
CA GLU A 40 3.68 -15.09 8.65
C GLU A 40 3.05 -13.87 9.30
N ARG A 41 3.62 -12.69 9.02
CA ARG A 41 3.25 -11.42 9.65
C ARG A 41 2.50 -10.53 8.66
N VAL A 42 1.19 -10.74 8.58
CA VAL A 42 0.30 -9.98 7.70
C VAL A 42 -0.77 -9.27 8.51
N VAL A 43 -0.99 -7.99 8.21
CA VAL A 43 -1.99 -7.12 8.82
C VAL A 43 -2.83 -6.50 7.71
N ASN A 44 -4.15 -6.45 7.89
CA ASN A 44 -5.04 -5.64 7.06
C ASN A 44 -5.46 -4.40 7.86
N PHE A 45 -5.26 -3.21 7.31
CA PHE A 45 -5.75 -1.98 7.94
C PHE A 45 -7.27 -1.88 7.78
N SER A 46 -8.01 -2.16 8.85
CA SER A 46 -9.47 -2.15 8.86
C SER A 46 -10.01 -0.76 8.51
N GLY A 47 -11.10 -0.69 7.74
CA GLY A 47 -11.67 0.56 7.23
C GLY A 47 -10.86 1.22 6.10
N GLY A 48 -9.60 0.85 5.91
CA GLY A 48 -8.74 1.34 4.84
C GLY A 48 -8.40 2.83 5.00
N MET A 49 -8.07 3.48 3.90
CA MET A 49 -7.75 4.91 3.89
C MET A 49 -8.88 5.80 4.40
N LEU A 50 -10.14 5.35 4.31
CA LEU A 50 -11.31 6.12 4.77
C LEU A 50 -11.39 6.28 6.29
N THR A 51 -10.73 5.41 7.05
CA THR A 51 -10.71 5.47 8.52
C THR A 51 -9.39 6.01 9.05
N TRP A 52 -8.55 6.58 8.19
CA TRP A 52 -7.38 7.32 8.63
C TRP A 52 -7.83 8.58 9.38
N ASP A 53 -7.40 8.68 10.63
CA ASP A 53 -7.70 9.77 11.56
C ASP A 53 -6.48 10.63 11.89
N GLY A 54 -5.31 10.28 11.34
CA GLY A 54 -4.09 11.06 11.47
C GLY A 54 -4.09 12.33 10.63
N GLU A 55 -3.04 13.13 10.80
CA GLU A 55 -2.87 14.36 10.02
C GLU A 55 -2.89 14.08 8.52
N LEU A 56 -3.67 14.89 7.80
CA LEU A 56 -3.71 14.91 6.35
C LEU A 56 -2.98 16.17 5.87
N LYS A 57 -2.01 15.98 5.00
CA LYS A 57 -1.44 17.09 4.23
C LYS A 57 -2.24 17.20 2.93
N THR A 58 -2.76 18.40 2.66
CA THR A 58 -3.47 18.73 1.44
C THR A 58 -2.72 19.81 0.68
N GLY A 59 -2.67 19.73 -0.64
CA GLY A 59 -1.97 20.69 -1.50
C GLY A 59 -1.40 20.02 -2.75
N GLU A 60 -0.73 20.79 -3.61
CA GLU A 60 -0.01 20.23 -4.75
C GLU A 60 1.20 19.41 -4.27
N GLU A 61 1.09 18.08 -4.30
CA GLU A 61 2.27 17.23 -4.21
C GLU A 61 2.99 17.20 -5.56
N LYS A 62 3.91 18.16 -5.78
CA LYS A 62 4.88 18.05 -6.88
C LYS A 62 5.99 17.09 -6.46
N ARG A 63 5.88 15.85 -6.91
CA ARG A 63 6.94 14.86 -6.76
C ARG A 63 7.99 15.10 -7.84
N ILE A 64 8.86 16.07 -7.58
CA ILE A 64 9.96 16.50 -8.45
C ILE A 64 10.91 15.31 -8.66
N LYS A 65 11.17 14.97 -9.92
CA LYS A 65 12.13 13.91 -10.29
C LYS A 65 13.48 14.50 -10.69
N GLU A 66 13.49 15.68 -11.29
CA GLU A 66 14.69 16.38 -11.77
C GLU A 66 14.62 17.88 -11.42
N THR A 67 15.77 18.53 -11.21
CA THR A 67 15.85 19.90 -10.65
C THR A 67 15.21 20.95 -11.55
N GLU A 68 15.18 20.72 -12.86
CA GLU A 68 14.62 21.60 -13.88
C GLU A 68 13.08 21.71 -13.80
N GLU A 69 12.41 20.74 -13.17
CA GLU A 69 10.96 20.76 -12.93
C GLU A 69 10.55 21.82 -11.89
N LEU A 70 11.52 22.38 -11.15
CA LEU A 70 11.29 23.45 -10.16
C LEU A 70 11.12 24.83 -10.80
N TYR A 71 11.59 25.03 -12.04
CA TYR A 71 11.67 26.36 -12.67
C TYR A 71 10.73 26.56 -13.87
N ARG A 72 10.00 25.52 -14.30
CA ARG A 72 8.94 25.69 -15.31
C ARG A 72 7.70 26.27 -14.62
N THR A 73 7.53 27.58 -14.78
CA THR A 73 6.27 28.29 -14.50
C THR A 73 5.44 28.33 -15.78
#